data_AF-A0A266N833-F1
#
_entry.id   AF-A0A266N833-F1
#
_cell.length_a   1.000
_cell.length_b   1.000
_cell.length_c   1.000
_cell.angle_alpha   90.00
_cell.angle_beta   90.00
_cell.angle_gamma   90.00
#
_symmetry.space_group_name_H-M   'P 1'
#
loop_
_entity.id
_entity.type
_entity.pdbx_description
1 polymer ?
#
loop_
_entity_poly.entity_id
_entity_poly.type
_entity_poly.pdbx_seq_one_letter_code
_entity_poly.pdbx_strand_id
1 'polypeptide(L)' 'MTPLKQARTLRRWTLAEVSARLAQVGETVDTGNLSRIERGAQRASTSLAENLCQVFDHEITEIHILYPERFKGSAEVAA' A
#
# COMPACT_ATOMS: atom_id res chain seq x y z
N MET A 1 -12.35 3.23 -1.36
CA MET A 1 -11.19 2.32 -1.39
C MET A 1 -9.95 3.15 -1.07
N THR A 2 -8.93 2.61 -0.40
CA THR A 2 -7.67 3.36 -0.19
C THR A 2 -6.78 3.24 -1.44
N PRO A 3 -5.87 4.20 -1.70
CA PRO A 3 -4.94 4.13 -2.82
C PRO A 3 -4.11 2.84 -2.83
N LEU A 4 -3.62 2.39 -1.66
CA LEU A 4 -2.88 1.14 -1.54
C LEU A 4 -3.72 -0.07 -1.99
N LYS A 5 -4.97 -0.15 -1.52
CA LYS A 5 -5.88 -1.21 -1.94
C LYS A 5 -6.18 -1.15 -3.44
N GLN A 6 -6.37 0.06 -3.99
CA GLN A 6 -6.55 0.27 -5.43
C GLN A 6 -5.37 -0.29 -6.23
N ALA A 7 -4.15 0.16 -5.94
CA ALA A 7 -2.92 -0.28 -6.62
C ALA A 7 -2.77 -1.81 -6.56
N ARG A 8 -2.96 -2.42 -5.38
CA ARG A 8 -2.92 -3.89 -5.24
C ARG A 8 -3.96 -4.58 -6.12
N THR A 9 -5.20 -4.10 -6.11
CA THR A 9 -6.28 -4.73 -6.90
C THR A 9 -6.10 -4.58 -8.41
N LEU A 10 -5.58 -3.44 -8.87
CA LEU A 10 -5.27 -3.21 -10.28
C LEU A 10 -4.20 -4.19 -10.79
N ARG A 11 -3.18 -4.45 -9.97
CA ARG A 11 -2.13 -5.46 -10.25
C ARG A 11 -2.58 -6.90 -10.03
N ARG A 12 -3.82 -7.13 -9.57
CA ARG A 12 -4.39 -8.44 -9.23
C ARG A 12 -3.56 -9.22 -8.20
N TRP A 13 -2.86 -8.51 -7.32
CA TRP A 13 -2.05 -9.13 -6.27
C TRP A 13 -2.88 -9.46 -5.03
N THR A 14 -2.56 -10.59 -4.42
CA THR A 14 -2.99 -10.96 -3.07
C THR A 14 -2.18 -10.23 -2.01
N LEU A 15 -2.66 -10.20 -0.76
CA LEU A 15 -1.88 -9.63 0.35
C LEU A 15 -0.61 -10.45 0.64
N ALA A 16 -0.66 -11.77 0.43
CA ALA A 16 0.49 -12.65 0.59
C ALA A 16 1.60 -12.32 -0.43
N GLU A 17 1.20 -12.02 -1.66
CA GLU A 17 2.10 -11.57 -2.72
C GLU A 17 2.76 -10.22 -2.43
N VAL A 18 2.04 -9.27 -1.81
CA VAL A 18 2.63 -7.99 -1.36
C VAL A 18 3.61 -8.22 -0.22
N SER A 19 3.22 -9.04 0.77
CA SER A 19 4.10 -9.43 1.89
C SER A 19 5.40 -10.08 1.40
N ALA A 20 5.31 -11.01 0.44
CA ALA A 20 6.48 -11.67 -0.15
C ALA A 20 7.39 -10.69 -0.90
N ARG A 21 6.84 -9.70 -1.61
CA ARG A 21 7.61 -8.66 -2.30
C ARG A 21 8.29 -7.71 -1.32
N LEU A 22 7.60 -7.31 -0.25
CA LEU A 22 8.20 -6.51 0.83
C LEU A 22 9.39 -7.23 1.46
N ALA A 23 9.30 -8.55 1.66
CA ALA A 23 10.41 -9.33 2.17
C ALA A 23 11.64 -9.30 1.24
N GLN A 24 11.46 -9.18 -0.09
CA GLN A 24 12.58 -9.04 -1.04
C GLN A 24 13.31 -7.70 -0.92
N VAL A 25 12.64 -6.66 -0.42
CA VAL A 25 13.24 -5.33 -0.17
C VAL A 25 13.63 -5.13 1.31
N GLY A 26 13.63 -6.20 2.10
CA GLY A 26 14.08 -6.17 3.51
C GLY A 26 13.01 -5.79 4.53
N GLU A 27 11.73 -5.69 4.13
CA GLU A 27 10.62 -5.34 5.02
C GLU A 27 9.74 -6.57 5.30
N THR A 28 9.58 -6.94 6.57
CA THR A 28 8.73 -8.08 6.95
C THR A 28 7.42 -7.60 7.53
N VAL A 29 6.32 -7.87 6.83
CA VAL A 29 4.97 -7.54 7.30
C VAL A 29 3.99 -8.67 6.98
N ASP A 30 3.10 -8.99 7.92
CA ASP A 30 2.07 -10.00 7.71
C ASP A 30 0.85 -9.46 6.94
N THR A 31 0.07 -10.37 6.37
CA THR A 31 -1.12 -10.04 5.58
C THR A 31 -2.24 -9.39 6.41
N GLY A 32 -2.30 -9.66 7.70
CA GLY A 32 -3.28 -9.07 8.62
C GLY A 32 -2.99 -7.59 8.88
N ASN A 33 -1.72 -7.23 9.05
CA ASN A 33 -1.26 -5.85 9.14
C ASN A 33 -1.53 -5.10 7.83
N LEU A 34 -1.13 -5.65 6.68
CA LEU A 34 -1.46 -5.07 5.36
C LEU A 34 -2.97 -4.86 5.19
N SER A 35 -3.80 -5.84 5.59
CA SER A 35 -5.27 -5.73 5.55
C SER A 35 -5.80 -4.59 6.42
N ARG A 36 -5.24 -4.37 7.62
CA ARG A 36 -5.63 -3.24 8.47
C ARG A 36 -5.20 -1.91 7.87
N ILE A 37 -4.00 -1.84 7.28
CA ILE A 37 -3.51 -0.65 6.57
C ILE A 37 -4.42 -0.30 5.39
N GLU A 38 -4.74 -1.28 4.54
CA GLU A 38 -5.61 -1.07 3.37
C GLU A 38 -7.02 -0.60 3.72
N ARG A 39 -7.49 -0.88 4.92
CA ARG A 39 -8.80 -0.41 5.43
C ARG A 39 -8.70 0.88 6.25
N GLY A 40 -7.49 1.40 6.47
CA GLY A 40 -7.24 2.56 7.32
C GLY A 40 -7.44 2.30 8.82
N ALA A 41 -7.48 1.03 9.24
CA ALA A 41 -7.60 0.63 10.64
C ALA A 41 -6.24 0.66 11.38
N GLN A 42 -5.13 0.65 10.63
CA GLN A 42 -3.78 0.79 11.15
C GLN A 42 -3.00 1.72 10.24
N ARG A 43 -2.20 2.62 10.82
CA ARG A 43 -1.28 3.47 10.04
C ARG A 43 0.03 2.72 9.84
N ALA A 44 0.56 2.74 8.61
CA ALA A 44 1.88 2.20 8.30
C ALA A 44 2.97 3.06 8.99
N SER A 45 4.12 2.46 9.30
CA SER A 45 5.33 3.24 9.59
C SER A 45 5.80 3.97 8.33
N THR A 46 6.67 4.98 8.49
CA THR A 46 7.30 5.67 7.37
C THR A 46 8.15 4.73 6.52
N SER A 47 8.93 3.84 7.16
CA SER A 47 9.74 2.82 6.47
C SER A 47 8.88 1.87 5.64
N LEU A 48 7.78 1.38 6.20
CA LEU A 48 6.86 0.50 5.50
C LEU A 48 6.18 1.23 4.33
N ALA A 49 5.86 2.51 4.48
CA ALA A 49 5.30 3.32 3.41
C ALA A 49 6.29 3.50 2.25
N GLU A 50 7.56 3.80 2.53
CA GLU A 50 8.63 3.89 1.53
C GLU A 50 8.81 2.56 0.79
N ASN A 51 8.94 1.46 1.52
CA ASN A 51 9.11 0.12 0.95
C ASN A 51 7.90 -0.32 0.10
N LEU A 52 6.68 0.06 0.51
CA LEU A 52 5.49 -0.14 -0.30
C LEU A 52 5.55 0.69 -1.59
N CYS A 53 5.98 1.95 -1.54
CA CYS A 53 6.15 2.75 -2.76
C CYS A 53 7.11 2.07 -3.74
N GLN A 54 8.24 1.54 -3.25
CA GLN A 54 9.18 0.78 -4.07
C GLN A 54 8.55 -0.49 -4.66
N VAL A 55 7.81 -1.28 -3.87
CA VAL A 55 7.14 -2.51 -4.33
C VAL A 55 6.08 -2.24 -5.41
N PHE A 56 5.49 -1.04 -5.41
CA PHE A 56 4.52 -0.59 -6.39
C PHE A 56 5.12 0.31 -7.48
N ASP A 57 6.44 0.27 -7.68
CA ASP A 57 7.17 1.03 -8.71
C ASP A 57 6.87 2.54 -8.68
N HIS A 58 6.66 3.09 -7.48
CA HIS A 58 6.29 4.48 -7.23
C HIS A 58 4.96 4.94 -7.89
N GLU A 59 4.09 4.01 -8.29
CA GLU A 59 2.70 4.30 -8.72
C GLU A 59 1.88 4.98 -7.61
N ILE A 60 2.23 4.68 -6.35
CA ILE A 60 1.72 5.35 -5.16
C ILE A 60 2.88 5.96 -4.36
N THR A 61 2.60 7.05 -3.65
CA THR A 61 3.56 7.79 -2.82
C THR A 61 3.33 7.53 -1.34
N GLU A 62 4.25 7.91 -0.47
CA GLU A 62 4.08 7.72 0.97
C GLU A 62 2.87 8.51 1.49
N ILE A 63 2.52 9.65 0.87
CA ILE A 63 1.34 10.43 1.24
C ILE A 63 0.05 9.63 0.99
N HIS A 64 -0.01 8.87 -0.11
CA HIS A 64 -1.14 7.98 -0.39
C HIS A 64 -1.31 6.88 0.67
N ILE A 65 -0.21 6.43 1.29
CA ILE A 65 -0.20 5.34 2.27
C ILE A 65 -0.40 5.85 3.71
N LEU A 66 0.25 6.96 4.08
CA LEU A 66 0.22 7.53 5.43
C LEU A 66 -1.05 8.33 5.72
N TYR A 67 -1.63 8.94 4.67
CA TYR A 67 -2.83 9.78 4.74
C TYR A 67 -3.89 9.36 3.71
N PRO A 68 -4.32 8.08 3.70
CA PRO A 68 -5.24 7.56 2.69
C PRO A 68 -6.62 8.24 2.72
N GLU A 69 -7.00 8.85 3.85
CA GLU A 69 -8.22 9.63 4.00
C GLU A 69 -8.30 10.85 3.07
N ARG A 70 -7.16 11.41 2.66
CA ARG A 70 -7.10 12.56 1.73
C ARG A 70 -7.51 12.20 0.30
N PHE A 71 -7.55 10.90 -0.01
CA PHE A 71 -7.78 10.37 -1.36
C PHE A 71 -9.06 9.53 -1.44
N LYS A 72 -9.89 9.55 -0.38
CA LYS A 72 -11.20 8.89 -0.38
C LYS A 72 -12.11 9.56 -1.42
N GLY A 73 -12.36 8.85 -2.52
CA GLY A 73 -13.31 9.28 -3.56
C GLY A 73 -12.67 9.76 -4.87
N SER A 74 -11.34 9.91 -4.94
CA SER A 74 -10.65 10.13 -6.22
C SER A 74 -10.43 8.78 -6.90
N ALA A 75 -11.19 8.54 -7.97
CA ALA A 75 -10.95 7.47 -8.93
C ALA A 75 -9.99 7.90 -10.04
N GLU A 76 -9.31 9.04 -9.89
CA GLU A 76 -8.34 9.55 -10.87
C GLU A 76 -6.92 9.26 -10.38
N VAL A 77 -6.34 8.23 -10.99
CA VAL A 77 -4.91 7.96 -11.00
C VAL A 77 -4.27 9.08 -11.81
N ALA A 78 -3.25 9.75 -11.24
CA ALA A 78 -2.50 10.79 -11.92
C ALA A 78 -1.98 10.27 -13.27
N ALA A 79 -2.29 11.01 -14.34
CA ALA A 79 -1.87 10.77 -15.72
C ALA A 79 -0.39 11.13 -15.95
#